data_AF-A0A9P4H7F7-F1
#
_entry.id   AF-A0A9P4H7F7-F1
#
_cell.length_a   1.000
_cell.length_b   1.000
_cell.length_c   1.000
_cell.angle_alpha   90.00
_cell.angle_beta   90.00
_cell.angle_gamma   90.00
#
_symmetry.space_group_name_H-M   'P 1'
#
loop_
_entity.id
_entity.type
_entity.pdbx_description
1 polymer ?
#
loop_
_entity_poly.entity_id
_entity_poly.type
_entity_poly.pdbx_seq_one_letter_code
_entity_poly.pdbx_strand_id
1 'polypeptide(L)'
;MSSTKHVGDSQDAFTAVEPAARTSIRPVIEKAILTYYTASVAKESSFNIICQTHFVAIEEAFRANDVETRGFYSHYWNVLLRFSIGSYKQLTPMVLGDRFDNPFYTQTKLSPLFHF
;
A
#
# COMPACT_ATOMS: atom_id res chain seq x y z
N MET A 1 46.78 7.19 -19.24
CA MET A 1 45.41 7.70 -18.96
C MET A 1 44.53 6.50 -18.65
N SER A 2 44.44 6.12 -17.38
CA SER A 2 43.55 5.04 -16.93
C SER A 2 42.20 5.67 -16.60
N SER A 3 41.18 5.33 -17.39
CA SER A 3 39.81 5.76 -17.17
C SER A 3 39.18 4.80 -16.16
N THR A 4 39.05 5.24 -14.91
CA THR A 4 38.35 4.53 -13.85
C THR A 4 36.86 4.49 -14.18
N LYS A 5 36.37 3.29 -14.52
CA LYS A 5 34.95 2.99 -14.67
C LYS A 5 34.26 3.04 -13.30
N HIS A 6 33.63 4.16 -12.96
CA HIS A 6 32.80 4.31 -11.74
C HIS A 6 31.33 3.87 -11.93
N VAL A 7 31.05 2.94 -12.85
CA VAL A 7 29.66 2.57 -13.22
C VAL A 7 29.21 1.23 -12.60
N GLY A 8 30.11 0.47 -11.95
CA GLY A 8 29.80 -0.85 -11.36
C GLY A 8 29.46 -0.87 -9.86
N ASP A 9 30.09 0.00 -9.06
CA ASP A 9 30.06 -0.11 -7.59
C ASP A 9 28.67 0.06 -6.97
N SER A 10 27.82 0.91 -7.55
CA SER A 10 26.48 1.17 -7.03
C SER A 10 25.51 0.02 -7.31
N GLN A 11 25.64 -0.64 -8.46
CA GLN A 11 24.77 -1.75 -8.83
C GLN A 11 25.10 -2.99 -7.97
N ASP A 12 26.39 -3.26 -7.78
CA ASP A 12 26.88 -4.38 -6.98
C ASP A 12 26.54 -4.18 -5.49
N ALA A 13 26.65 -2.95 -4.98
CA ALA A 13 26.19 -2.61 -3.63
C ALA A 13 24.67 -2.81 -3.46
N PHE A 14 23.85 -2.39 -4.43
CA PHE A 14 22.40 -2.60 -4.37
C PHE A 14 22.04 -4.09 -4.35
N THR A 15 22.74 -4.87 -5.17
CA THR A 15 22.54 -6.32 -5.30
C THR A 15 22.93 -7.08 -4.02
N ALA A 16 23.90 -6.57 -3.25
CA ALA A 16 24.28 -7.13 -1.95
C ALA A 16 23.38 -6.69 -0.79
N VAL A 17 22.81 -5.48 -0.86
CA VAL A 17 21.97 -4.91 0.21
C VAL A 17 20.54 -5.45 0.16
N GLU A 18 19.98 -5.71 -1.03
CA GLU A 18 18.60 -6.17 -1.17
C GLU A 18 18.32 -7.49 -0.41
N PRO A 19 19.15 -8.56 -0.52
CA PRO A 19 18.90 -9.81 0.19
C PRO A 19 19.05 -9.66 1.71
N ALA A 20 20.01 -8.86 2.15
CA ALA A 20 20.26 -8.57 3.56
C ALA A 20 19.10 -7.77 4.18
N ALA A 21 18.57 -6.79 3.45
CA ALA A 21 17.39 -6.01 3.86
C ALA A 21 16.13 -6.89 3.93
N ARG A 22 15.89 -7.74 2.92
CA ARG A 22 14.76 -8.69 2.94
C ARG A 22 14.82 -9.67 4.11
N THR A 23 16.03 -10.10 4.48
CA THR A 23 16.21 -11.04 5.61
C THR A 23 16.01 -10.35 6.96
N SER A 24 16.49 -9.10 7.09
CA SER A 24 16.44 -8.38 8.37
C SER A 24 15.10 -7.73 8.69
N ILE A 25 14.24 -7.47 7.69
CA ILE A 25 12.95 -6.80 7.92
C ILE A 25 11.91 -7.71 8.59
N ARG A 26 11.95 -9.02 8.32
CA ARG A 26 10.96 -9.97 8.83
C ARG A 26 10.95 -10.07 10.37
N PRO A 27 12.10 -10.23 11.07
CA PRO A 27 12.13 -10.23 12.53
C PRO A 27 11.63 -8.92 13.17
N VAL A 28 11.76 -7.79 12.47
CA VAL A 28 11.27 -6.49 12.94
C VAL A 28 9.75 -6.45 12.85
N ILE A 29 9.18 -6.89 11.73
CA ILE A 29 7.72 -6.96 11.53
C ILE A 29 7.08 -7.94 12.52
N GLU A 30 7.66 -9.13 12.71
CA GLU A 30 7.13 -10.15 13.64
C GLU A 30 7.09 -9.68 15.11
N LYS A 31 7.93 -8.70 15.49
CA LYS A 31 7.96 -8.12 16.85
C LYS A 31 7.23 -6.79 16.96
N ALA A 32 6.80 -6.21 15.84
CA ALA A 32 6.11 -4.94 15.85
C ALA A 32 4.70 -5.11 16.42
N ILE A 33 4.33 -4.23 17.36
CA ILE A 33 2.95 -4.16 17.88
C ILE A 33 2.02 -3.56 16.82
N LEU A 34 2.55 -2.62 16.03
CA LEU A 34 1.83 -1.92 14.99
C LEU A 34 2.77 -1.59 13.84
N THR A 35 2.26 -1.72 12.62
CA THR A 35 3.00 -1.41 11.40
C THR A 35 2.17 -0.49 10.52
N TYR A 36 2.82 0.51 9.93
CA TYR A 36 2.17 1.54 9.11
C TYR A 36 2.66 1.45 7.68
N TYR A 37 1.71 1.30 6.75
CA TYR A 37 1.99 1.24 5.32
C TYR A 37 0.88 1.92 4.54
N THR A 38 1.18 2.34 3.31
CA THR A 38 0.14 2.80 2.39
C THR A 38 -0.75 1.61 1.99
N ALA A 39 -2.03 1.89 1.71
CA ALA A 39 -2.96 0.86 1.23
C ALA A 39 -2.45 0.16 -0.05
N SER A 40 -1.65 0.85 -0.86
CA SER A 40 -1.05 0.30 -2.08
C SER A 40 0.00 -0.80 -1.82
N VAL A 41 0.75 -0.72 -0.73
CA VAL A 41 1.73 -1.74 -0.32
C VAL A 41 1.02 -2.85 0.44
N ALA A 42 0.08 -2.49 1.32
CA ALA A 42 -0.68 -3.44 2.12
C ALA A 42 -1.57 -4.37 1.27
N LYS A 43 -1.94 -4.00 0.04
CA LYS A 43 -2.64 -4.90 -0.90
C LYS A 43 -1.70 -5.83 -1.68
N GLU A 44 -0.40 -5.82 -1.43
CA GLU A 44 0.51 -6.78 -2.09
C GLU A 44 0.50 -8.12 -1.36
N SER A 45 0.29 -9.21 -2.11
CA SER A 45 0.28 -10.57 -1.53
C SER A 45 1.59 -10.92 -0.82
N SER A 46 2.73 -10.48 -1.36
CA SER A 46 4.06 -10.63 -0.77
C SER A 46 4.15 -10.02 0.63
N PHE A 47 3.52 -8.85 0.82
CA PHE A 47 3.47 -8.16 2.09
C PHE A 47 2.54 -8.87 3.10
N ASN A 48 1.35 -9.27 2.65
CA ASN A 48 0.33 -9.91 3.51
C ASN A 48 0.73 -11.27 4.07
N ILE A 49 1.57 -12.02 3.34
CA ILE A 49 2.12 -13.29 3.83
C ILE A 49 3.06 -13.04 5.04
N ILE A 50 3.78 -11.92 5.05
CA ILE A 50 4.76 -11.59 6.08
C ILE A 50 4.09 -10.87 7.25
N CYS A 51 3.17 -9.95 6.96
CA CYS A 51 2.52 -9.10 7.94
C CYS A 51 1.11 -9.61 8.27
N GLN A 52 1.04 -10.79 8.89
CA GLN A 52 -0.24 -11.29 9.41
C GLN A 52 -0.69 -10.44 10.60
N THR A 53 -1.96 -10.03 10.59
CA THR A 53 -2.52 -9.17 11.63
C THR A 53 -3.92 -9.64 12.04
N HIS A 54 -4.27 -9.37 13.29
CA HIS A 54 -5.61 -9.56 13.83
C HIS A 54 -6.51 -8.35 13.61
N PHE A 55 -5.92 -7.18 13.35
CA PHE A 55 -6.62 -5.90 13.23
C PHE A 55 -6.01 -5.07 12.09
N VAL A 56 -6.87 -4.37 11.35
CA VAL A 56 -6.43 -3.46 10.29
C VAL A 56 -7.20 -2.14 10.33
N ALA A 57 -6.49 -1.04 10.10
CA ALA A 57 -7.06 0.30 9.98
C ALA A 57 -6.68 0.92 8.63
N ILE A 58 -7.61 1.61 7.99
CA ILE A 58 -7.34 2.51 6.87
C ILE A 58 -7.64 3.94 7.32
N GLU A 59 -6.60 4.75 7.42
CA GLU A 59 -6.69 6.22 7.50
C GLU A 59 -6.90 6.81 6.10
N GLU A 60 -7.50 7.99 6.04
CA GLU A 60 -7.88 8.65 4.78
C GLU A 60 -8.76 7.78 3.85
N ALA A 61 -9.64 6.95 4.41
CA ALA A 61 -10.41 5.97 3.65
C ALA A 61 -11.30 6.57 2.52
N PHE A 62 -11.65 7.86 2.60
CA PHE A 62 -12.36 8.59 1.54
C PHE A 62 -11.47 9.00 0.35
N ARG A 63 -10.15 8.84 0.46
CA ARG A 63 -9.17 9.10 -0.61
C ARG A 63 -8.81 7.84 -1.40
N ALA A 64 -9.21 6.68 -0.92
CA ALA A 64 -9.13 5.44 -1.68
C ALA A 64 -10.40 5.26 -2.51
N ASN A 65 -10.24 4.82 -3.76
CA ASN A 65 -11.39 4.45 -4.58
C ASN A 65 -11.93 3.06 -4.18
N ASP A 66 -13.11 2.70 -4.69
CA ASP A 66 -13.76 1.41 -4.40
C ASP A 66 -12.85 0.20 -4.67
N VAL A 67 -12.06 0.25 -5.74
CA VAL A 67 -11.17 -0.85 -6.13
C VAL A 67 -10.03 -1.01 -5.12
N GLU A 68 -9.45 0.10 -4.66
CA GLU A 68 -8.40 0.11 -3.66
C GLU A 68 -8.90 -0.35 -2.29
N THR A 69 -10.04 0.16 -1.84
CA THR A 69 -10.61 -0.23 -0.54
C THR A 69 -11.07 -1.69 -0.55
N ARG A 70 -11.76 -2.15 -1.61
CA ARG A 70 -12.15 -3.56 -1.72
C ARG A 70 -10.94 -4.48 -1.87
N GLY A 71 -9.95 -4.07 -2.66
CA GLY A 71 -8.69 -4.81 -2.79
C GLY A 71 -7.99 -4.93 -1.44
N PHE A 72 -7.85 -3.85 -0.70
CA PHE A 72 -7.28 -3.90 0.64
C PHE A 72 -8.04 -4.86 1.55
N TYR A 73 -9.37 -4.73 1.64
CA TYR A 73 -10.17 -5.57 2.53
C TYR A 73 -10.30 -7.03 2.09
N SER A 74 -10.09 -7.35 0.81
CA SER A 74 -10.04 -8.74 0.35
C SER A 74 -8.76 -9.44 0.82
N HIS A 75 -7.66 -8.70 0.96
CA HIS A 75 -6.43 -9.24 1.53
C HIS A 75 -6.53 -9.45 3.05
N TYR A 76 -7.24 -8.57 3.75
CA TYR A 76 -7.49 -8.67 5.19
C TYR A 76 -8.88 -9.21 5.51
N TRP A 77 -9.32 -10.21 4.75
CA TRP A 77 -10.67 -10.74 4.90
C TRP A 77 -10.90 -11.47 6.23
N ASN A 78 -9.86 -12.09 6.79
CA ASN A 78 -9.92 -12.91 8.00
C ASN A 78 -9.29 -12.24 9.23
N VAL A 79 -9.52 -10.93 9.40
CA VAL A 79 -9.09 -10.20 10.60
C VAL A 79 -10.26 -10.08 11.58
N LEU A 80 -9.97 -9.97 12.87
CA LEU A 80 -10.98 -9.85 13.93
C LEU A 80 -11.70 -8.49 13.87
N LEU A 81 -11.02 -7.45 13.40
CA LEU A 81 -11.56 -6.10 13.38
C LEU A 81 -10.97 -5.26 12.23
N ARG A 82 -11.81 -4.42 11.64
CA ARG A 82 -11.47 -3.49 10.55
C ARG A 82 -11.98 -2.09 10.90
N PHE A 83 -11.10 -1.09 10.88
CA PHE A 83 -11.49 0.32 10.98
C PHE A 83 -11.23 1.06 9.67
N SER A 84 -12.20 1.88 9.27
CA SER A 84 -12.04 2.86 8.20
C SER A 84 -12.26 4.24 8.77
N ILE A 85 -11.28 5.12 8.61
CA ILE A 85 -11.32 6.48 9.13
C ILE A 85 -11.12 7.43 7.96
N GLY A 86 -12.01 8.43 7.84
CA GLY A 86 -11.87 9.49 6.87
C GLY A 86 -13.10 10.39 6.82
N SER A 87 -13.03 11.44 5.99
CA SER A 87 -14.09 12.43 5.86
C SER A 87 -14.49 12.65 4.40
N TYR A 88 -15.80 12.54 4.13
CA TYR A 88 -16.38 12.87 2.83
C TYR A 88 -16.31 14.36 2.46
N LYS A 89 -15.98 15.22 3.43
CA LYS A 89 -15.83 16.68 3.22
C LYS A 89 -14.40 17.07 2.84
N GLN A 90 -13.48 16.11 2.76
CA GLN A 90 -12.08 16.32 2.40
C GLN A 90 -11.83 15.93 0.93
N LEU A 91 -10.56 15.86 0.54
CA LEU A 91 -10.14 15.51 -0.82
C LEU A 91 -10.71 14.14 -1.23
N THR A 92 -11.19 14.06 -2.47
CA THR A 92 -11.65 12.82 -3.09
C THR A 92 -10.46 11.99 -3.60
N PRO A 93 -10.68 10.73 -3.99
CA PRO A 93 -9.63 9.92 -4.62
C PRO A 93 -9.06 10.60 -5.86
N MET A 94 -7.74 10.47 -6.06
CA MET A 94 -7.09 11.00 -7.25
C MET A 94 -7.44 10.14 -8.46
N VAL A 95 -7.71 10.80 -9.59
CA VAL A 95 -8.16 10.16 -10.83
C VAL A 95 -7.15 10.47 -11.93
N LEU A 96 -6.81 9.46 -12.74
CA LEU A 96 -5.99 9.68 -13.93
C LEU A 96 -6.87 10.23 -15.06
N GLY A 97 -6.48 11.37 -15.64
CA GLY A 97 -7.16 11.95 -16.81
C GLY A 97 -8.37 12.82 -16.47
N ASP A 98 -8.81 13.59 -17.47
CA ASP A 98 -9.97 14.48 -17.34
C ASP A 98 -11.27 13.67 -17.23
N ARG A 99 -12.30 14.28 -16.64
CA ARG A 99 -13.64 13.70 -16.45
C ARG A 99 -14.26 13.19 -17.73
N PHE A 100 -13.99 13.85 -18.86
CA PHE A 100 -14.56 13.50 -20.16
C PHE A 100 -13.83 12.34 -20.83
N ASP A 101 -12.55 12.14 -20.49
CA ASP A 101 -11.68 11.13 -21.10
C ASP A 101 -11.53 9.87 -20.23
N ASN A 102 -11.91 9.94 -18.95
CA ASN A 102 -11.83 8.80 -18.04
C ASN A 102 -13.19 8.10 -17.87
N PRO A 103 -13.38 6.88 -18.42
CA PRO A 103 -14.61 6.10 -18.27
C PRO A 103 -14.86 5.63 -16.83
N PHE A 104 -13.86 5.70 -15.95
CA PHE A 104 -13.92 5.34 -14.54
C PHE A 104 -14.16 6.54 -13.61
N TYR A 105 -14.36 7.74 -14.14
CA TYR A 105 -14.54 8.95 -13.33
C TYR A 105 -15.75 8.88 -12.38
N THR A 106 -16.75 8.05 -12.65
CA THR A 106 -17.90 7.86 -11.73
C THR A 106 -17.53 7.04 -10.49
N GLN A 107 -16.51 6.17 -10.57
CA GLN A 107 -16.02 5.36 -9.45
C GLN A 107 -15.31 6.18 -8.37
N THR A 108 -15.07 7.46 -8.61
CA THR A 108 -14.34 8.36 -7.70
C THR A 108 -15.29 9.20 -6.85
N LYS A 109 -16.59 9.18 -7.19
CA LYS A 109 -17.65 9.93 -6.50
C LYS A 109 -18.33 9.12 -5.39
N LEU A 110 -18.23 7.80 -5.46
CA LEU A 110 -18.79 6.91 -4.46
C LEU A 110 -17.65 6.56 -3.50
N SER A 111 -17.79 6.93 -2.24
CA SER A 111 -16.92 6.39 -1.22
C SER A 111 -17.41 4.98 -0.88
N PRO A 112 -16.50 3.99 -0.80
CA PRO A 112 -16.88 2.62 -0.45
C PRO A 112 -17.51 2.54 0.95
N LEU A 113 -17.30 3.54 1.80
CA LEU A 113 -17.85 3.61 3.16
C LEU A 113 -19.36 3.86 3.24
N PHE A 114 -20.01 4.23 2.14
CA PHE A 114 -21.48 4.36 2.11
C PHE A 114 -22.21 3.06 1.71
N HIS A 115 -21.46 2.00 1.39
CA HIS A 115 -22.00 0.74 0.86
C HIS A 115 -21.70 -0.49 1.75
N PHE A 116 -21.16 -0.28 2.95
CA PHE A 116 -21.00 -1.32 3.98
C PHE A 116 -22.08 -1.24 5.05
#